data_AF-A0A941ZIV8-F1
#
_entry.id   AF-A0A941ZIV8-F1
#
_cell.length_a   1.000
_cell.length_b   1.000
_cell.length_c   1.000
_cell.angle_alpha   90.00
_cell.angle_beta   90.00
_cell.angle_gamma   90.00
#
_symmetry.space_group_name_H-M   'P 1'
#
loop_
_entity.id
_entity.type
_entity.pdbx_description
1 polymer ?
#
loop_
_entity_poly.entity_id
_entity_poly.type
_entity_poly.pdbx_seq_one_letter_code
_entity_poly.pdbx_strand_id
1 'polypeptide(L)' 'MSASVQAVPDRPFLWRGDSLAAPDLAGVPTGFATLDDVLPGGGWPQGALTE' A
#
# COMPACT_ATOMS: atom_id res chain seq x y z
N MET A 1 -33.83 1.38 -6.82
CA MET A 1 -33.25 2.53 -6.08
C MET A 1 -31.74 2.35 -6.07
N SER A 2 -30.98 3.14 -6.82
CA SER A 2 -29.51 3.10 -6.76
C SER A 2 -29.04 4.16 -5.77
N ALA A 3 -28.27 3.76 -4.76
CA ALA A 3 -27.58 4.69 -3.90
C ALA A 3 -26.32 5.19 -4.61
N SER A 4 -26.16 6.50 -4.73
CA SER A 4 -24.92 7.12 -5.18
C SER A 4 -23.91 7.14 -4.03
N VAL A 5 -22.71 6.60 -4.25
CA VAL A 5 -21.58 6.77 -3.32
C VAL A 5 -21.18 8.24 -3.30
N GLN A 6 -21.16 8.84 -2.11
CA GLN A 6 -20.66 10.19 -1.90
C GLN A 6 -19.15 10.16 -1.74
N ALA A 7 -18.45 11.11 -2.36
CA ALA A 7 -17.01 11.22 -2.23
C ALA A 7 -16.64 11.58 -0.77
N VAL A 8 -15.66 10.87 -0.22
CA VAL A 8 -15.10 11.18 1.10
C VAL A 8 -14.17 12.39 0.96
N PRO A 9 -14.37 13.49 1.71
CA PRO A 9 -13.48 14.64 1.70
C PRO A 9 -12.06 14.27 2.09
N ASP A 10 -11.08 15.03 1.62
CA ASP A 10 -9.69 14.79 1.97
C ASP A 10 -9.45 15.00 3.48
N ARG A 11 -8.84 14.02 4.13
CA ARG A 11 -8.59 14.02 5.59
C ARG A 11 -7.23 13.36 5.85
N PRO A 12 -6.31 14.01 6.58
CA PRO A 12 -4.93 13.57 6.70
C PRO A 12 -4.76 12.25 7.47
N PHE A 13 -5.76 11.84 8.25
CA PHE A 13 -5.75 10.60 9.03
C PHE A 13 -6.51 9.45 8.36
N LEU A 14 -7.08 9.69 7.17
CA LEU A 14 -7.72 8.63 6.39
C LEU A 14 -6.72 8.06 5.39
N TRP A 15 -6.52 6.76 5.44
CA TRP A 15 -5.79 6.06 4.40
C TRP A 15 -6.62 5.98 3.12
N ARG A 16 -5.96 6.22 1.99
CA ARG A 16 -6.52 6.13 0.64
C ARG A 16 -5.89 4.93 -0.06
N GLY A 17 -6.72 3.96 -0.47
CA GLY A 17 -6.24 2.68 -1.01
C GLY A 17 -5.50 2.78 -2.35
N ASP A 18 -5.61 3.90 -3.05
CA ASP A 18 -4.86 4.22 -4.27
C ASP A 18 -3.48 4.85 -3.97
N SER A 19 -3.17 5.11 -2.71
CA SER A 19 -1.85 5.59 -2.27
C SER A 19 -0.99 4.42 -1.80
N LEU A 20 0.15 4.22 -2.46
CA LEU A 20 1.15 3.25 -2.02
C LEU A 20 1.78 3.70 -0.70
N ALA A 21 2.17 2.72 0.12
CA ALA A 21 2.97 2.99 1.30
C ALA A 21 4.32 3.60 0.91
N ALA A 22 4.82 4.52 1.73
CA ALA A 22 6.17 5.07 1.61
C ALA A 22 7.02 4.51 2.77
N PRO A 23 7.61 3.31 2.63
CA PRO A 23 8.34 2.68 3.72
C PRO A 23 9.67 3.39 3.97
N ASP A 24 10.01 3.58 5.25
CA ASP A 24 11.30 4.17 5.67
C ASP A 24 12.47 3.18 5.49
N LEU A 25 12.17 1.89 5.36
CA LEU A 25 13.15 0.80 5.22
C LEU A 25 12.95 0.06 3.90
N ALA A 26 14.05 -0.44 3.33
CA ALA A 26 14.00 -1.32 2.16
C ALA A 26 13.25 -2.63 2.49
N GLY A 27 12.53 -3.16 1.50
CA GLY A 27 11.82 -4.42 1.62
C GLY A 27 12.77 -5.62 1.72
N VAL A 28 12.29 -6.70 2.34
CA VAL A 28 12.98 -8.00 2.34
C VAL A 28 12.65 -8.72 1.02
N PRO A 29 13.63 -9.24 0.25
CA PRO A 29 13.36 -9.87 -1.04
C PRO A 29 12.32 -10.99 -0.92
N THR A 30 11.34 -10.98 -1.83
CA THR A 30 10.29 -12.01 -1.85
C THR A 30 10.77 -13.33 -2.44
N GLY A 31 11.89 -13.30 -3.18
CA GLY A 31 12.36 -14.40 -4.02
C GLY A 31 11.77 -14.39 -5.42
N PHE A 32 10.89 -13.43 -5.73
CA PHE A 32 10.25 -13.26 -7.04
C PHE A 32 10.49 -11.85 -7.57
N ALA A 33 11.40 -11.70 -8.52
CA ALA A 33 11.82 -10.38 -9.03
C ALA A 33 10.66 -9.50 -9.52
N THR A 34 9.68 -10.08 -10.23
CA THR A 34 8.52 -9.32 -10.72
C THR A 34 7.62 -8.81 -9.59
N LEU A 35 7.62 -9.46 -8.43
CA LEU A 35 6.89 -9.01 -7.25
C LEU A 35 7.68 -7.91 -6.51
N ASP A 36 9.00 -8.09 -6.38
CA ASP A 36 9.89 -7.07 -5.79
C ASP A 36 9.78 -5.74 -6.55
N ASP A 37 9.64 -5.77 -7.88
CA ASP A 37 9.50 -4.57 -8.73
C ASP A 37 8.21 -3.75 -8.46
N VAL A 38 7.15 -4.39 -7.97
CA VAL A 38 5.84 -3.74 -7.77
C VAL A 38 5.52 -3.45 -6.31
N LEU A 39 6.21 -4.08 -5.37
CA LEU A 39 6.01 -3.81 -3.94
C LEU A 39 6.73 -2.52 -3.53
N PRO A 40 6.06 -1.63 -2.76
CA PRO A 40 6.73 -0.46 -2.21
C PRO A 40 7.98 -0.84 -1.40
N GLY A 41 9.11 -0.23 -1.74
CA GLY A 41 10.39 -0.53 -1.08
C GLY A 41 11.11 -1.78 -1.59
N GLY A 42 10.58 -2.51 -2.58
CA GLY A 42 11.32 -3.57 -3.26
C GLY A 42 11.22 -4.97 -2.63
N GLY A 43 10.16 -5.26 -1.88
CA GLY A 43 9.98 -6.56 -1.22
C GLY A 43 8.97 -6.53 -0.06
N TRP A 44 9.02 -7.53 0.82
CA TRP A 44 8.17 -7.58 2.01
C TRP A 44 8.46 -6.42 2.97
N PRO A 45 7.44 -5.71 3.47
CA PRO A 45 7.65 -4.57 4.36
C PRO A 45 8.21 -5.01 5.70
N GLN A 46 9.18 -4.26 6.21
CA GLN A 46 9.71 -4.47 7.56
C GLN A 46 8.80 -3.78 8.60
N GLY A 47 8.52 -4.47 9.71
CA GLY A 47 7.70 -3.92 10.79
C GLY A 47 6.21 -3.84 10.49
N ALA A 48 5.74 -4.43 9.39
CA ALA A 48 4.34 -4.57 9.04
C ALA A 48 3.97 -6.04 8.83
N LEU A 49 2.68 -6.35 8.89
CA LEU A 49 2.15 -7.68 8.64
C LEU A 49 1.70 -7.81 7.18
N THR A 50 1.95 -8.97 6.58
CA THR A 50 1.43 -9.35 5.26
C THR A 50 0.88 -10.76 5.36
N GLU A 51 -0.37 -10.97 4.93
CA GLU A 51 -1.14 -12.23 5.04
C GLU A 51 -1.46 -12.82 3.66
#